data_AF-E5GBI5-F1
#
_entry.id   AF-E5GBI5-F1
#
_cell.length_a   1.000
_cell.length_b   1.000
_cell.length_c   1.000
_cell.angle_alpha   90.00
_cell.angle_beta   90.00
_cell.angle_gamma   90.00
#
_symmetry.space_group_name_H-M   'P 1'
#
loop_
_entity.id
_entity.type
_entity.pdbx_description
1 polymer ?
#
loop_
_entity_poly.entity_id
_entity_poly.type
_entity_poly.pdbx_seq_one_letter_code
_entity_poly.pdbx_strand_id
1 'polypeptide(L)'
;MGSEGPSGVTIHVTGFKKFHGVAENPTEAIVSDLKAFVEEKGLPAGVTLGSCTVLDAAGDGALPVLHKVLESGISNVTETNKVVWLHLGVNSGSTRFAIEWQAVNEATFRYADELGWQPQKLPIVSEDGEISMIRKTSCSALVILEKLKAKSFNVILSTDAGTFVSDSDIDMIEELESFDIEEEDDDVVYSYTVPAWRSERGSKILMNVDSFDAVGDGVTDDTMAFRKAWETACSTSKSVLLVPKEKRYLVNATTFKGPCKDGMVIQIEGTIVAPDEPELWDPKFPRQWLEFTKLNAATFQGDGVIDGSGEKWWAESCKKNKSRPCKGAPTAFTIDSSSNIRVKGLTIQNSQQMHFTIARSETVRITEVRVSAPGDSPNTDGIHITQSTNVVVQNSKISTGDDCISIVNASSGIKMKGISCGPGHGISIGSLGKDNSTGIVTKVVLDTAFLRETTNGVRIKTWQGGSGYVRSVRFENVRMEDVENPIIIDQFYCDSPTTCETQTSAVKISQIMYRNISGTTTSKNAMKFACSDSVPCSNIILSNVNLEKTDGTVETYCHAAQGFGYGIVHPSADCLTSSDNNFAALDQTQVLELETVQLPTEQHIVHTEL
;
A
#
# COMPACT_ATOMS: atom_id res chain seq x y z
N MET A 1 45.19 46.17 16.90
CA MET A 1 44.23 45.49 16.02
C MET A 1 43.43 44.54 16.89
N GLY A 2 42.31 45.02 17.43
CA GLY A 2 41.44 44.20 18.28
C GLY A 2 40.63 43.28 17.40
N SER A 3 40.70 41.97 17.65
CA SER A 3 39.77 41.02 17.07
C SER A 3 38.40 41.27 17.69
N GLU A 4 37.44 41.74 16.90
CA GLU A 4 36.03 41.66 17.28
C GLU A 4 35.74 40.18 17.58
N GLY A 5 35.45 39.89 18.86
CA GLY A 5 34.98 38.57 19.25
C GLY A 5 33.65 38.26 18.54
N PRO A 6 33.26 36.98 18.43
CA PRO A 6 31.99 36.63 17.82
C PRO A 6 30.83 37.35 18.49
N SER A 7 29.89 37.87 17.68
CA SER A 7 28.63 38.46 18.13
C SER A 7 27.93 37.51 19.12
N GLY A 8 27.55 38.00 20.30
CA GLY A 8 26.86 37.19 21.31
C GLY A 8 25.51 36.72 20.77
N VAL A 9 25.13 35.47 21.05
CA VAL A 9 23.82 34.90 20.70
C VAL A 9 23.08 34.54 21.99
N THR A 10 21.94 35.16 22.22
CA THR A 10 21.05 34.81 23.33
C THR A 10 19.90 33.97 22.79
N ILE A 11 19.66 32.79 23.36
CA ILE A 11 18.57 31.89 22.98
C ILE A 11 17.51 31.91 24.06
N HIS A 12 16.27 32.24 23.69
CA HIS A 12 15.11 32.14 24.56
C HIS A 12 14.24 30.96 24.11
N VAL A 13 13.81 30.14 25.06
CA VAL A 13 13.11 28.90 24.80
C VAL A 13 11.71 28.94 25.40
N THR A 14 10.71 28.58 24.59
CA THR A 14 9.32 28.44 25.03
C THR A 14 8.80 27.04 24.70
N GLY A 15 7.76 26.61 25.38
CA GLY A 15 7.04 25.39 25.08
C GLY A 15 5.70 25.37 25.79
N PHE A 16 4.82 24.43 25.42
CA PHE A 16 3.53 24.29 26.06
C PHE A 16 3.61 23.46 27.32
N LYS A 17 2.69 23.75 28.24
CA LYS A 17 2.30 22.85 29.32
C LYS A 17 1.59 21.61 28.76
N LYS A 18 1.33 20.62 29.60
CA LYS A 18 0.40 19.52 29.26
C LYS A 18 -0.94 20.02 28.69
N PHE A 19 -1.60 19.17 27.91
CA PHE A 19 -2.95 19.39 27.37
C PHE A 19 -3.95 18.49 28.10
N HIS A 20 -5.24 18.85 28.10
CA HIS A 20 -6.26 18.03 28.73
C HIS A 20 -6.30 16.61 28.13
N GLY A 21 -6.23 15.59 29.00
CA GLY A 21 -6.21 14.19 28.57
C GLY A 21 -4.85 13.66 28.12
N VAL A 22 -3.81 14.51 28.14
CA VAL A 22 -2.42 14.11 27.86
C VAL A 22 -1.66 14.02 29.19
N ALA A 23 -1.28 12.81 29.57
CA ALA A 23 -0.67 12.54 30.88
C ALA A 23 0.71 13.21 31.05
N GLU A 24 1.49 13.29 29.96
CA GLU A 24 2.83 13.87 29.95
C GLU A 24 3.04 14.70 28.69
N ASN A 25 3.57 15.92 28.84
CA ASN A 25 4.04 16.72 27.71
C ASN A 25 5.56 16.92 27.79
N PRO A 26 6.35 16.31 26.89
CA PRO A 26 7.80 16.43 26.91
C PRO A 26 8.30 17.88 26.73
N THR A 27 7.52 18.78 26.12
CA THR A 27 7.94 20.19 25.98
C THR A 27 8.01 20.90 27.32
N GLU A 28 7.06 20.61 28.22
CA GLU A 28 7.06 21.15 29.59
C GLU A 28 8.32 20.69 30.32
N ALA A 29 8.60 19.38 30.31
CA ALA A 29 9.79 18.81 30.95
C ALA A 29 11.09 19.39 30.39
N ILE A 30 11.24 19.42 29.06
CA ILE A 30 12.45 19.94 28.41
C ILE A 30 12.65 21.42 28.79
N VAL A 31 11.63 22.26 28.68
CA VAL A 31 11.76 23.70 28.95
C VAL A 31 12.05 23.96 30.43
N SER A 32 11.40 23.23 31.34
CA SER A 32 11.63 23.37 32.79
C SER A 32 13.04 22.95 33.21
N ASP A 33 13.59 21.89 32.61
CA ASP A 33 14.88 21.31 33.02
C ASP A 33 16.08 21.90 32.25
N LEU A 34 15.85 22.55 31.11
CA LEU A 34 16.90 23.03 30.21
C LEU A 34 17.91 23.95 30.90
N LYS A 35 17.46 24.81 31.82
CA LYS A 35 18.35 25.72 32.54
C LYS A 35 19.38 24.97 33.39
N ALA A 36 18.93 24.00 34.19
CA ALA A 36 19.80 23.19 35.02
C ALA A 36 20.76 22.34 34.16
N PHE A 37 20.25 21.79 33.05
CA PHE A 37 21.07 21.04 32.09
C PHE A 37 22.19 21.90 31.49
N VAL A 38 21.87 23.13 31.08
CA VAL A 38 22.84 24.08 30.51
C VAL A 38 23.87 24.54 31.55
N GLU A 39 23.46 24.74 32.80
CA GLU A 39 24.39 25.08 33.90
C GLU A 39 25.39 23.93 34.15
N GLU A 40 24.98 22.67 34.00
CA GLU A 40 25.84 21.50 34.16
C GLU A 40 26.78 21.28 32.95
N LYS A 41 26.24 21.34 31.73
CA LYS A 41 27.00 21.00 30.50
C LYS A 41 27.78 22.16 29.90
N GLY A 42 27.41 23.40 30.23
CA GLY A 42 27.94 24.61 29.63
C GLY A 42 27.45 24.84 28.19
N LEU A 43 27.58 26.09 27.72
CA LEU A 43 27.28 26.49 26.35
C LEU A 43 28.56 26.82 25.57
N PRO A 44 28.53 26.74 24.23
CA PRO A 44 29.60 27.26 23.40
C PRO A 44 29.92 28.73 23.70
N ALA A 45 31.18 29.13 23.54
CA ALA A 45 31.61 30.51 23.75
C ALA A 45 30.80 31.48 22.87
N GLY A 46 30.25 32.52 23.50
CA GLY A 46 29.41 33.52 22.82
C GLY A 46 27.92 33.15 22.73
N VAL A 47 27.48 32.02 23.30
CA VAL A 47 26.05 31.64 23.38
C VAL A 47 25.58 31.69 24.84
N THR A 48 24.44 32.32 25.08
CA THR A 48 23.78 32.41 26.39
C THR A 48 22.36 31.91 26.31
N LEU A 49 21.91 31.20 27.35
CA LEU A 49 20.50 30.87 27.56
C LEU A 49 19.83 32.06 28.24
N GLY A 50 18.83 32.63 27.60
CA GLY A 50 17.99 33.71 28.12
C GLY A 50 16.92 33.18 29.06
N SER A 51 15.67 33.18 28.60
CA SER A 51 14.53 32.66 29.34
C SER A 51 14.14 31.25 28.89
N CYS A 52 13.65 30.45 29.83
CA CYS A 52 12.89 29.23 29.56
C CYS A 52 11.47 29.46 30.10
N THR A 53 10.46 29.44 29.25
CA THR A 53 9.08 29.76 29.65
C THR A 53 8.08 28.72 29.16
N VAL A 54 7.37 28.11 30.09
CA VAL A 54 6.26 27.21 29.79
C VAL A 54 4.98 28.03 29.68
N LEU A 55 4.22 27.84 28.60
CA LEU A 55 2.96 28.51 28.34
C LEU A 55 1.80 27.61 28.82
N ASP A 56 0.97 28.13 29.73
CA ASP A 56 -0.19 27.43 30.28
C ASP A 56 -1.40 27.39 29.32
N ALA A 57 -1.36 28.20 28.26
CA ALA A 57 -2.44 28.38 27.28
C ALA A 57 -1.89 28.51 25.87
N ALA A 58 -2.74 28.33 24.87
CA ALA A 58 -2.46 28.52 23.45
C ALA A 58 -3.35 29.63 22.82
N GLY A 59 -3.07 30.00 21.57
CA GLY A 59 -3.79 31.07 20.86
C GLY A 59 -3.78 32.42 21.59
N ASP A 60 -4.93 33.09 21.62
CA ASP A 60 -5.10 34.39 22.28
C ASP A 60 -4.74 34.36 23.78
N GLY A 61 -4.98 33.23 24.44
CA GLY A 61 -4.64 33.04 25.86
C GLY A 61 -3.14 33.09 26.13
N ALA A 62 -2.32 32.77 25.12
CA ALA A 62 -0.85 32.80 25.22
C ALA A 62 -0.25 34.18 24.96
N LEU A 63 -0.96 35.05 24.21
CA LEU A 63 -0.43 36.33 23.71
C LEU A 63 0.17 37.22 24.81
N PRO A 64 -0.48 37.44 25.98
CA PRO A 64 0.08 38.34 27.00
C PRO A 64 1.41 37.84 27.58
N VAL A 65 1.54 36.52 27.76
CA VAL A 65 2.77 35.91 28.28
C VAL A 65 3.84 35.90 27.20
N LEU A 66 3.47 35.58 25.96
CA LEU A 66 4.39 35.56 24.83
C LEU A 66 4.96 36.96 24.55
N HIS A 67 4.13 37.99 24.51
CA HIS A 67 4.58 39.38 24.35
C HIS A 67 5.56 39.78 25.45
N LYS A 68 5.25 39.45 26.71
CA LYS A 68 6.15 39.71 27.83
C LYS A 68 7.50 39.00 27.68
N VAL A 69 7.49 37.74 27.22
CA VAL A 69 8.70 36.97 26.95
C VAL A 69 9.50 37.63 25.83
N LEU A 70 8.86 37.96 24.71
CA LEU A 70 9.49 38.63 23.57
C LEU A 70 10.10 39.98 23.95
N GLU A 71 9.35 40.85 24.62
CA GLU A 71 9.83 42.15 25.11
C GLU A 71 11.01 42.03 26.09
N SER A 72 10.99 41.02 26.95
CA SER A 72 12.08 40.77 27.90
C SER A 72 13.40 40.33 27.24
N GLY A 73 13.35 39.71 26.06
CA GLY A 73 14.53 39.30 25.32
C GLY A 73 15.17 40.42 24.49
N ILE A 74 14.43 41.50 24.21
CA ILE A 74 14.87 42.59 23.32
C ILE A 74 15.32 43.82 24.14
N SER A 75 14.87 43.95 25.37
CA SER A 75 15.10 45.13 26.23
C SER A 75 16.55 45.37 26.67
N ASN A 76 17.48 44.44 26.42
CA ASN A 76 18.93 44.57 26.73
C ASN A 76 19.85 44.28 25.52
N VAL A 77 19.35 44.33 24.28
CA VAL A 77 20.12 43.97 23.08
C VAL A 77 20.95 45.17 22.59
N THR A 78 22.28 45.02 22.60
CA THR A 78 23.21 45.93 21.87
C THR A 78 23.26 45.53 20.39
N GLU A 79 23.60 46.45 19.47
CA GLU A 79 23.66 46.21 18.01
C GLU A 79 24.52 44.99 17.59
N THR A 80 25.37 44.50 18.47
CA THR A 80 26.28 43.37 18.26
C THR A 80 25.76 42.01 18.75
N ASN A 81 24.59 41.93 19.39
CA ASN A 81 24.04 40.68 19.94
C ASN A 81 22.81 40.18 19.14
N LYS A 82 22.79 38.90 18.78
CA LYS A 82 21.66 38.24 18.11
C LYS A 82 20.77 37.56 19.14
N VAL A 83 19.46 37.69 18.96
CA VAL A 83 18.46 36.98 19.76
C VAL A 83 17.81 35.91 18.91
N VAL A 84 17.73 34.68 19.43
CA VAL A 84 17.07 33.54 18.80
C VAL A 84 15.92 33.09 19.69
N TRP A 85 14.73 32.99 19.11
CA TRP A 85 13.57 32.42 19.77
C TRP A 85 13.39 30.99 19.30
N LEU A 86 13.34 30.06 20.26
CA LEU A 86 13.10 28.64 20.02
C LEU A 86 11.79 28.27 20.70
N HIS A 87 10.81 27.83 19.91
CA HIS A 87 9.59 27.24 20.44
C HIS A 87 9.63 25.72 20.29
N LEU A 88 9.31 25.00 21.37
CA LEU A 88 9.21 23.55 21.39
C LEU A 88 7.74 23.14 21.38
N GLY A 89 7.29 22.58 20.26
CA GLY A 89 6.01 21.91 20.13
C GLY A 89 6.09 20.41 20.44
N VAL A 90 4.94 19.79 20.69
CA VAL A 90 4.85 18.35 20.96
C VAL A 90 4.06 17.64 19.85
N ASN A 91 4.68 16.62 19.29
CA ASN A 91 4.02 15.65 18.42
C ASN A 91 4.04 14.29 19.12
N SER A 92 2.88 13.80 19.57
CA SER A 92 2.76 12.58 20.37
C SER A 92 3.10 11.29 19.61
N GLY A 93 3.20 11.34 18.27
CA GLY A 93 3.59 10.22 17.42
C GLY A 93 5.05 10.29 16.92
N SER A 94 5.77 11.38 17.21
CA SER A 94 7.13 11.52 16.69
C SER A 94 8.16 10.75 17.53
N THR A 95 8.94 9.90 16.88
CA THR A 95 10.12 9.22 17.46
C THR A 95 11.43 10.00 17.28
N ARG A 96 11.35 11.20 16.69
CA ARG A 96 12.48 12.03 16.27
C ARG A 96 12.20 13.52 16.43
N PHE A 97 13.25 14.34 16.44
CA PHE A 97 13.07 15.78 16.41
C PHE A 97 12.73 16.25 15.00
N ALA A 98 11.73 17.12 14.87
CA ALA A 98 11.42 17.79 13.61
C ALA A 98 11.83 19.26 13.70
N ILE A 99 12.47 19.77 12.64
CA ILE A 99 12.78 21.19 12.49
C ILE A 99 11.74 21.77 11.54
N GLU A 100 10.90 22.66 12.06
CA GLU A 100 9.95 23.40 11.24
C GLU A 100 10.68 24.44 10.38
N TRP A 101 10.39 24.41 9.08
CA TRP A 101 10.90 25.41 8.13
C TRP A 101 9.85 26.45 7.73
N GLN A 102 8.57 26.17 8.03
CA GLN A 102 7.40 26.96 7.66
C GLN A 102 6.43 27.03 8.84
N ALA A 103 5.64 28.10 8.88
CA ALA A 103 4.52 28.29 9.79
C ALA A 103 3.33 28.88 9.03
N VAL A 104 2.11 28.63 9.50
CA VAL A 104 0.86 29.15 8.93
C VAL A 104 0.09 29.90 10.00
N ASN A 105 -0.84 30.77 9.58
CA ASN A 105 -1.73 31.51 10.48
C ASN A 105 -2.88 30.63 11.02
N GLU A 106 -2.54 29.41 11.42
CA GLU A 106 -3.44 28.37 11.91
C GLU A 106 -2.69 27.43 12.86
N ALA A 107 -3.36 26.97 13.90
CA ALA A 107 -2.89 25.91 14.78
C ALA A 107 -4.07 24.97 15.03
N THR A 108 -3.88 23.68 14.78
CA THR A 108 -4.94 22.69 14.97
C THR A 108 -4.55 21.73 16.10
N PHE A 109 -5.08 21.96 17.30
CA PHE A 109 -4.89 21.09 18.46
C PHE A 109 -6.05 20.10 18.59
N ARG A 110 -5.75 18.79 18.69
CA ARG A 110 -6.77 17.76 18.94
C ARG A 110 -7.32 17.79 20.37
N TYR A 111 -6.54 18.27 21.33
CA TYR A 111 -6.95 18.42 22.72
C TYR A 111 -6.92 19.89 23.13
N ALA A 112 -7.85 20.27 24.00
CA ALA A 112 -7.84 21.59 24.60
C ALA A 112 -6.60 21.79 25.49
N ASP A 113 -6.07 23.01 25.53
CA ASP A 113 -5.03 23.40 26.49
C ASP A 113 -5.55 23.34 27.94
N GLU A 114 -4.70 23.60 28.94
CA GLU A 114 -5.08 23.52 30.36
C GLU A 114 -6.11 24.56 30.79
N LEU A 115 -6.36 25.59 29.99
CA LEU A 115 -7.43 26.56 30.23
C LEU A 115 -8.72 26.21 29.47
N GLY A 116 -8.74 25.07 28.76
CA GLY A 116 -9.90 24.56 28.04
C GLY A 116 -10.09 25.17 26.65
N TRP A 117 -9.10 25.91 26.14
CA TRP A 117 -9.15 26.47 24.79
C TRP A 117 -8.70 25.44 23.75
N GLN A 118 -9.51 25.28 22.72
CA GLN A 118 -9.24 24.42 21.56
C GLN A 118 -9.47 25.24 20.29
N PRO A 119 -8.55 25.23 19.32
CA PRO A 119 -8.63 26.10 18.17
C PRO A 119 -9.81 25.73 17.27
N GLN A 120 -10.40 26.78 16.70
CA GLN A 120 -11.44 26.71 15.68
C GLN A 120 -10.82 27.26 14.38
N LYS A 121 -11.28 26.79 13.21
CA LYS A 121 -10.78 27.15 11.86
C LYS A 121 -10.91 28.65 11.54
N LEU A 122 -10.14 29.48 12.22
CA LEU A 122 -10.12 30.93 12.17
C LEU A 122 -8.65 31.38 12.17
N PRO A 123 -8.29 32.47 11.48
CA PRO A 123 -6.95 33.06 11.54
C PRO A 123 -6.55 33.39 12.98
N ILE A 124 -5.33 33.02 13.38
CA ILE A 124 -4.81 33.33 14.73
C ILE A 124 -4.58 34.83 14.88
N VAL A 125 -3.96 35.47 13.88
CA VAL A 125 -3.76 36.92 13.82
C VAL A 125 -4.49 37.43 12.57
N SER A 126 -5.60 38.13 12.75
CA SER A 126 -6.45 38.54 11.63
C SER A 126 -5.72 39.51 10.68
N GLU A 127 -4.80 40.31 11.21
CA GLU A 127 -3.97 41.26 10.45
C GLU A 127 -2.93 40.55 9.56
N ASP A 128 -2.61 39.29 9.85
CA ASP A 128 -1.66 38.46 9.08
C ASP A 128 -2.30 37.78 7.87
N GLY A 129 -3.59 38.01 7.60
CA GLY A 129 -4.28 37.52 6.40
C GLY A 129 -4.90 36.13 6.56
N GLU A 130 -5.10 35.44 5.43
CA GLU A 130 -5.78 34.14 5.38
C GLU A 130 -5.04 33.04 6.16
N ILE A 131 -5.78 32.03 6.62
CA ILE A 131 -5.26 30.88 7.38
C ILE A 131 -4.10 30.16 6.69
N SER A 132 -4.06 30.15 5.35
CA SER A 132 -3.04 29.49 4.54
C SER A 132 -1.81 30.35 4.25
N MET A 133 -1.68 31.53 4.85
CA MET A 133 -0.50 32.38 4.64
C MET A 133 0.72 31.76 5.32
N ILE A 134 1.74 31.44 4.51
CA ILE A 134 2.94 30.74 4.97
C ILE A 134 4.06 31.74 5.30
N ARG A 135 4.62 31.64 6.51
CA ARG A 135 5.87 32.28 6.93
C ARG A 135 7.00 31.25 6.93
N LYS A 136 8.24 31.73 6.81
CA LYS A 136 9.45 30.91 6.86
C LYS A 136 10.35 31.43 7.96
N THR A 137 11.03 30.52 8.64
CA THR A 137 12.02 30.91 9.66
C THR A 137 13.17 31.70 9.05
N SER A 138 13.62 32.71 9.77
CA SER A 138 14.85 33.48 9.50
C SER A 138 16.13 32.67 9.72
N CYS A 139 16.06 31.57 10.48
CA CYS A 139 17.17 30.65 10.68
C CYS A 139 17.23 29.60 9.56
N SER A 140 18.42 29.24 9.08
CA SER A 140 18.54 28.19 8.07
C SER A 140 18.28 26.81 8.65
N ALA A 141 17.03 26.34 8.54
CA ALA A 141 16.59 25.03 9.02
C ALA A 141 17.40 23.87 8.40
N LEU A 142 17.78 23.99 7.12
CA LEU A 142 18.65 23.01 6.44
C LEU A 142 20.03 22.91 7.08
N VAL A 143 20.65 24.05 7.43
CA VAL A 143 21.97 24.05 8.09
C VAL A 143 21.88 23.45 9.49
N ILE A 144 20.79 23.73 10.23
CA ILE A 144 20.55 23.13 11.55
C ILE A 144 20.40 21.61 11.42
N LEU A 145 19.62 21.14 10.45
CA LEU A 145 19.42 19.72 10.16
C LEU A 145 20.74 19.01 9.87
N GLU A 146 21.55 19.56 8.96
CA GLU A 146 22.86 19.01 8.61
C GLU A 146 23.79 18.90 9.83
N LYS A 147 23.83 19.95 10.67
CA LYS A 147 24.66 19.97 11.89
C LYS A 147 24.20 18.94 12.92
N LEU A 148 22.90 18.73 13.09
CA LEU A 148 22.36 17.75 14.02
C LEU A 148 22.55 16.31 13.52
N LYS A 149 22.34 16.06 12.22
CA LYS A 149 22.65 14.77 11.59
C LYS A 149 24.13 14.42 11.68
N ALA A 150 25.02 15.38 11.47
CA ALA A 150 26.46 15.18 11.65
C ALA A 150 26.86 14.78 13.09
N LYS A 151 26.02 15.13 14.06
CA LYS A 151 26.14 14.73 15.48
C LYS A 151 25.38 13.43 15.81
N SER A 152 24.89 12.72 14.80
CA SER A 152 24.11 11.48 14.91
C SER A 152 22.78 11.62 15.66
N PHE A 153 22.21 12.83 15.71
CA PHE A 153 20.85 13.00 16.22
C PHE A 153 19.82 12.60 15.17
N ASN A 154 18.77 11.91 15.61
CA ASN A 154 17.63 11.54 14.76
C ASN A 154 16.73 12.76 14.54
N VAL A 155 16.94 13.48 13.43
CA VAL A 155 16.27 14.74 13.12
C VAL A 155 15.83 14.81 11.66
N ILE A 156 14.65 15.38 11.41
CA ILE A 156 14.07 15.62 10.08
C ILE A 156 13.66 17.08 9.88
N LEU A 157 13.47 17.49 8.63
CA LEU A 157 12.80 18.75 8.29
C LEU A 157 11.30 18.47 8.20
N SER A 158 10.49 19.27 8.88
CA SER A 158 9.03 19.24 8.71
C SER A 158 8.62 20.33 7.74
N THR A 159 7.68 20.01 6.84
CA THR A 159 7.00 20.97 5.98
C THR A 159 5.55 21.19 6.38
N ASP A 160 5.16 20.64 7.53
CA ASP A 160 3.80 20.64 8.03
C ASP A 160 3.65 21.69 9.13
N ALA A 161 3.46 22.92 8.69
CA ALA A 161 3.22 24.05 9.54
C ALA A 161 1.85 23.90 10.23
N GLY A 162 1.82 23.57 11.53
CA GLY A 162 0.61 23.72 12.36
C GLY A 162 -0.01 22.46 12.93
N THR A 163 0.52 21.27 12.64
CA THR A 163 0.00 20.00 13.19
C THR A 163 0.73 19.62 14.47
N PHE A 164 0.62 20.44 15.50
CA PHE A 164 1.04 20.03 16.84
C PHE A 164 -0.17 19.43 17.59
N VAL A 165 0.03 18.22 18.08
CA VAL A 165 -0.83 17.42 18.99
C VAL A 165 -1.81 16.41 18.35
N SER A 166 -1.29 15.17 18.33
CA SER A 166 -1.92 13.85 18.33
C SER A 166 -2.68 13.42 17.08
N ASP A 167 -1.93 12.82 16.18
CA ASP A 167 -2.50 12.19 15.01
C ASP A 167 -2.44 10.66 15.12
N SER A 168 -3.61 10.03 15.14
CA SER A 168 -3.72 8.58 14.97
C SER A 168 -3.47 8.17 13.51
N ASP A 169 -3.41 9.14 12.59
CA ASP A 169 -3.21 8.91 11.18
C ASP A 169 -1.72 8.77 10.81
N ILE A 170 -0.79 9.32 11.61
CA ILE A 170 0.66 9.15 11.41
C ILE A 170 1.13 7.73 11.80
N ASP A 171 0.68 7.16 12.93
CA ASP A 171 1.00 5.76 13.29
C ASP A 171 0.53 4.79 12.19
N MET A 172 -0.60 5.10 11.57
CA MET A 172 -1.13 4.36 10.43
C MET A 172 -0.29 4.55 9.16
N ILE A 173 0.15 5.77 8.86
CA ILE A 173 1.04 6.04 7.71
C ILE A 173 2.39 5.34 7.94
N GLU A 174 3.00 5.45 9.12
CA GLU A 174 4.24 4.75 9.47
C GLU A 174 4.07 3.23 9.40
N GLU A 175 2.95 2.67 9.87
CA GLU A 175 2.63 1.25 9.72
C GLU A 175 2.61 0.88 8.22
N LEU A 176 1.89 1.66 7.40
CA LEU A 176 1.78 1.43 5.94
C LEU A 176 3.11 1.61 5.20
N GLU A 177 3.96 2.53 5.64
CA GLU A 177 5.29 2.81 5.08
C GLU A 177 6.32 1.75 5.49
N SER A 178 6.22 1.17 6.70
CA SER A 178 7.14 0.14 7.19
C SER A 178 7.12 -1.18 6.39
N PHE A 179 6.16 -1.35 5.48
CA PHE A 179 5.98 -2.56 4.69
C PHE A 179 6.79 -2.62 3.39
N ASP A 180 7.77 -1.73 3.20
CA ASP A 180 8.57 -1.68 1.99
C ASP A 180 9.18 -3.05 1.63
N ILE A 181 9.27 -3.26 0.33
CA ILE A 181 9.83 -4.47 -0.25
C ILE A 181 11.34 -4.33 -0.13
N GLU A 182 11.98 -5.11 0.76
CA GLU A 182 13.44 -5.21 0.76
C GLU A 182 13.86 -5.62 -0.65
N GLU A 183 14.70 -4.80 -1.28
CA GLU A 183 15.41 -5.21 -2.48
C GLU A 183 16.36 -6.31 -2.01
N GLU A 184 15.92 -7.57 -2.15
CA GLU A 184 16.88 -8.66 -2.14
C GLU A 184 17.80 -8.37 -3.32
N ASP A 185 19.02 -7.96 -3.02
CA ASP A 185 20.17 -8.03 -3.91
C ASP A 185 20.17 -9.46 -4.48
N ASP A 186 19.54 -9.63 -5.63
CA ASP A 186 19.67 -10.83 -6.46
C ASP A 186 21.13 -10.96 -6.96
N ASP A 187 22.05 -10.08 -6.56
CA ASP A 187 23.50 -10.08 -6.81
C ASP A 187 24.30 -11.19 -6.09
N VAL A 188 23.63 -12.20 -5.54
CA VAL A 188 24.21 -13.56 -5.52
C VAL A 188 23.64 -14.37 -6.69
N VAL A 189 23.65 -13.78 -7.88
CA VAL A 189 23.56 -14.49 -9.15
C VAL A 189 24.77 -15.42 -9.19
N TYR A 190 24.53 -16.73 -9.06
CA TYR A 190 25.31 -17.66 -9.86
C TYR A 190 25.01 -17.34 -11.31
N SER A 191 25.78 -16.40 -11.88
CA SER A 191 25.69 -16.03 -13.29
C SER A 191 26.08 -17.24 -14.11
N TYR A 192 25.10 -18.08 -14.46
CA TYR A 192 25.23 -18.99 -15.57
C TYR A 192 24.42 -18.39 -16.72
N THR A 193 25.13 -17.60 -17.52
CA THR A 193 24.91 -17.59 -18.96
C THR A 193 24.72 -19.03 -19.41
N VAL A 194 23.58 -19.34 -20.03
CA VAL A 194 23.19 -20.67 -20.53
C VAL A 194 24.39 -21.40 -21.15
N PRO A 195 24.98 -22.40 -20.47
CA PRO A 195 25.84 -23.37 -21.12
C PRO A 195 24.98 -24.60 -21.39
N ALA A 196 25.08 -25.17 -22.58
CA ALA A 196 24.63 -26.54 -22.81
C ALA A 196 25.09 -27.40 -21.62
N TRP A 197 24.14 -27.98 -20.88
CA TRP A 197 24.36 -28.68 -19.61
C TRP A 197 25.41 -29.78 -19.76
N ARG A 198 26.68 -29.42 -19.56
CA ARG A 198 27.75 -30.33 -19.17
C ARG A 198 28.10 -29.97 -17.74
N SER A 199 27.79 -30.93 -16.87
CA SER A 199 28.22 -31.03 -15.47
C SER A 199 29.51 -30.26 -15.21
N GLU A 200 29.46 -29.25 -14.32
CA GLU A 200 30.47 -28.99 -13.29
C GLU A 200 30.19 -27.64 -12.59
N ARG A 201 29.51 -27.69 -11.43
CA ARG A 201 29.69 -26.86 -10.21
C ARG A 201 28.42 -26.90 -9.34
N GLY A 202 28.15 -28.10 -8.84
CA GLY A 202 27.01 -28.45 -8.01
C GLY A 202 26.54 -29.83 -8.42
N SER A 203 26.81 -30.84 -7.59
CA SER A 203 26.34 -32.21 -7.79
C SER A 203 24.81 -32.27 -7.61
N LYS A 204 24.06 -31.71 -8.57
CA LYS A 204 22.62 -31.87 -8.67
C LYS A 204 22.32 -33.16 -9.44
N ILE A 205 21.37 -33.96 -8.97
CA ILE A 205 21.01 -35.23 -9.58
C ILE A 205 19.82 -35.00 -10.52
N LEU A 206 20.06 -35.16 -11.82
CA LEU A 206 19.07 -34.90 -12.85
C LEU A 206 18.11 -36.08 -13.02
N MET A 207 16.81 -35.81 -12.88
CA MET A 207 15.71 -36.71 -13.20
C MET A 207 14.98 -36.12 -14.42
N ASN A 208 15.40 -36.53 -15.62
CA ASN A 208 14.72 -36.13 -16.85
C ASN A 208 13.46 -37.00 -17.05
N VAL A 209 12.30 -36.40 -17.26
CA VAL A 209 11.03 -37.14 -17.49
C VAL A 209 11.12 -38.14 -18.65
N ASP A 210 11.94 -37.88 -19.66
CA ASP A 210 12.19 -38.81 -20.78
C ASP A 210 12.81 -40.14 -20.31
N SER A 211 13.61 -40.09 -19.24
CA SER A 211 14.23 -41.29 -18.65
C SER A 211 13.23 -42.17 -17.89
N PHE A 212 11.99 -41.71 -17.75
CA PHE A 212 10.87 -42.42 -17.13
C PHE A 212 9.77 -42.77 -18.15
N ASP A 213 10.15 -42.91 -19.42
CA ASP A 213 9.29 -43.29 -20.55
C ASP A 213 8.29 -42.21 -21.00
N ALA A 214 8.55 -40.92 -20.71
CA ALA A 214 7.76 -39.84 -21.30
C ALA A 214 8.05 -39.71 -22.81
N VAL A 215 6.99 -39.60 -23.62
CA VAL A 215 7.07 -39.47 -25.08
C VAL A 215 7.28 -38.02 -25.50
N GLY A 216 6.52 -37.09 -24.93
CA GLY A 216 6.70 -35.65 -25.19
C GLY A 216 6.21 -35.19 -26.57
N ASP A 217 5.19 -35.85 -27.13
CA ASP A 217 4.53 -35.52 -28.41
C ASP A 217 3.26 -34.64 -28.26
N GLY A 218 2.83 -34.38 -27.03
CA GLY A 218 1.65 -33.59 -26.68
C GLY A 218 0.32 -34.32 -26.83
N VAL A 219 0.34 -35.63 -27.10
CA VAL A 219 -0.84 -36.47 -27.37
C VAL A 219 -0.84 -37.73 -26.51
N THR A 220 0.32 -38.37 -26.34
CA THR A 220 0.48 -39.55 -25.50
C THR A 220 0.42 -39.16 -24.02
N ASP A 221 -0.34 -39.92 -23.22
CA ASP A 221 -0.44 -39.67 -21.78
C ASP A 221 0.88 -39.96 -21.06
N ASP A 222 1.59 -38.89 -20.70
CA ASP A 222 2.89 -38.91 -20.02
C ASP A 222 2.76 -38.85 -18.49
N THR A 223 1.54 -38.91 -17.94
CA THR A 223 1.27 -38.74 -16.51
C THR A 223 2.06 -39.70 -15.63
N MET A 224 2.15 -40.97 -16.03
CA MET A 224 2.87 -41.98 -15.25
C MET A 224 4.38 -41.77 -15.27
N ALA A 225 4.93 -41.26 -16.37
CA ALA A 225 6.34 -40.90 -16.46
C ALA A 225 6.66 -39.74 -15.50
N PHE A 226 5.82 -38.71 -15.49
CA PHE A 226 5.94 -37.57 -14.58
C PHE A 226 5.85 -37.98 -13.11
N ARG A 227 4.90 -38.86 -12.75
CA ARG A 227 4.76 -39.36 -11.37
C ARG A 227 6.00 -40.13 -10.91
N LYS A 228 6.53 -41.05 -11.72
CA LYS A 228 7.75 -41.80 -11.39
C LYS A 228 8.98 -40.89 -11.28
N ALA A 229 9.12 -39.94 -12.22
CA ALA A 229 10.20 -38.97 -12.20
C ALA A 229 10.14 -38.09 -10.95
N TRP A 230 8.94 -37.64 -10.57
CA TRP A 230 8.69 -36.88 -9.34
C TRP A 230 9.03 -37.67 -8.09
N GLU A 231 8.54 -38.91 -7.95
CA GLU A 231 8.81 -39.76 -6.79
C GLU A 231 10.32 -39.97 -6.58
N THR A 232 11.03 -40.20 -7.68
CA THR A 232 12.49 -40.39 -7.65
C THR A 232 13.22 -39.09 -7.32
N ALA A 233 12.83 -37.96 -7.93
CA ALA A 233 13.41 -36.66 -7.66
C ALA A 233 13.16 -36.22 -6.21
N CYS A 234 11.91 -36.29 -5.75
CA CYS A 234 11.49 -35.85 -4.42
C CYS A 234 12.16 -36.66 -3.30
N SER A 235 12.45 -37.95 -3.53
CA SER A 235 13.18 -38.79 -2.57
C SER A 235 14.71 -38.62 -2.61
N THR A 236 15.23 -37.82 -3.55
CA THR A 236 16.66 -37.62 -3.79
C THR A 236 17.10 -36.21 -3.38
N SER A 237 18.18 -36.10 -2.59
CA SER A 237 18.73 -34.78 -2.20
C SER A 237 19.37 -34.07 -3.40
N LYS A 238 19.18 -32.74 -3.48
CA LYS A 238 19.71 -31.86 -4.54
C LYS A 238 19.30 -32.32 -5.94
N SER A 239 18.08 -32.82 -6.09
CA SER A 239 17.57 -33.31 -7.36
C SER A 239 17.03 -32.19 -8.25
N VAL A 240 17.03 -32.45 -9.55
CA VAL A 240 16.41 -31.61 -10.58
C VAL A 240 15.42 -32.47 -11.35
N LEU A 241 14.13 -32.20 -11.23
CA LEU A 241 13.14 -32.75 -12.16
C LEU A 241 13.16 -31.89 -13.42
N LEU A 242 13.56 -32.46 -14.56
CA LEU A 242 13.67 -31.73 -15.83
C LEU A 242 12.52 -32.12 -16.77
N VAL A 243 11.82 -31.11 -17.27
CA VAL A 243 10.92 -31.17 -18.43
C VAL A 243 11.67 -30.55 -19.63
N PRO A 244 12.19 -31.37 -20.56
CA PRO A 244 13.04 -30.93 -21.67
C PRO A 244 12.42 -29.89 -22.60
N LYS A 245 13.26 -29.00 -23.11
CA LYS A 245 12.92 -28.01 -24.14
C LYS A 245 12.44 -28.70 -25.42
N GLU A 246 11.63 -27.99 -26.21
CA GLU A 246 11.14 -28.43 -27.54
C GLU A 246 10.22 -29.67 -27.52
N LYS A 247 9.88 -30.19 -26.34
CA LYS A 247 8.91 -31.27 -26.15
C LYS A 247 7.64 -30.77 -25.48
N ARG A 248 6.54 -31.48 -25.73
CA ARG A 248 5.21 -31.17 -25.21
C ARG A 248 4.63 -32.42 -24.53
N TYR A 249 4.27 -32.37 -23.26
CA TYR A 249 3.87 -33.56 -22.50
C TYR A 249 2.40 -33.44 -22.09
N LEU A 250 1.56 -34.37 -22.54
CA LEU A 250 0.17 -34.44 -22.10
C LEU A 250 0.14 -35.08 -20.71
N VAL A 251 -0.28 -34.31 -19.71
CA VAL A 251 -0.31 -34.76 -18.31
C VAL A 251 -1.73 -34.59 -17.79
N ASN A 252 -2.36 -35.67 -17.35
CA ASN A 252 -3.65 -35.67 -16.67
C ASN A 252 -3.54 -35.10 -15.25
N ALA A 253 -4.67 -34.69 -14.68
CA ALA A 253 -4.78 -34.19 -13.32
C ALA A 253 -4.00 -35.04 -12.31
N THR A 254 -3.08 -34.40 -11.59
CA THR A 254 -2.11 -35.06 -10.72
C THR A 254 -1.67 -34.15 -9.58
N THR A 255 -1.59 -34.75 -8.40
CA THR A 255 -0.94 -34.17 -7.22
C THR A 255 0.48 -34.73 -7.06
N PHE A 256 1.46 -33.83 -7.06
CA PHE A 256 2.86 -34.05 -6.74
C PHE A 256 3.10 -33.70 -5.27
N LYS A 257 3.28 -34.73 -4.46
CA LYS A 257 3.27 -34.62 -3.00
C LYS A 257 4.68 -34.74 -2.41
N GLY A 258 4.99 -33.84 -1.47
CA GLY A 258 6.16 -33.91 -0.58
C GLY A 258 5.86 -34.59 0.77
N PRO A 259 6.77 -34.48 1.76
CA PRO A 259 7.97 -33.66 1.75
C PRO A 259 9.08 -34.24 0.85
N CYS A 260 9.76 -33.37 0.12
CA CYS A 260 10.93 -33.74 -0.66
C CYS A 260 12.22 -33.53 0.13
N LYS A 261 13.29 -34.21 -0.28
CA LYS A 261 14.65 -33.95 0.21
C LYS A 261 15.13 -32.57 -0.23
N ASP A 262 16.08 -32.05 0.53
CA ASP A 262 16.58 -30.68 0.44
C ASP A 262 17.17 -30.37 -0.96
N GLY A 263 16.90 -29.17 -1.46
CA GLY A 263 17.47 -28.67 -2.72
C GLY A 263 16.73 -29.14 -3.98
N MET A 264 15.43 -29.42 -3.89
CA MET A 264 14.58 -29.80 -5.01
C MET A 264 14.41 -28.64 -6.01
N VAL A 265 14.74 -28.91 -7.27
CA VAL A 265 14.49 -27.99 -8.39
C VAL A 265 13.57 -28.65 -9.40
N ILE A 266 12.53 -27.93 -9.82
CA ILE A 266 11.64 -28.28 -10.91
C ILE A 266 12.02 -27.38 -12.09
N GLN A 267 12.77 -27.94 -13.04
CA GLN A 267 13.23 -27.25 -14.25
C GLN A 267 12.25 -27.53 -15.40
N ILE A 268 11.46 -26.52 -15.79
CA ILE A 268 10.51 -26.64 -16.89
C ILE A 268 11.02 -25.82 -18.07
N GLU A 269 11.55 -26.50 -19.08
CA GLU A 269 12.01 -25.91 -20.35
C GLU A 269 11.04 -26.17 -21.50
N GLY A 270 10.30 -27.28 -21.42
CA GLY A 270 9.30 -27.71 -22.41
C GLY A 270 7.91 -27.19 -22.12
N THR A 271 6.93 -27.80 -22.77
CA THR A 271 5.51 -27.54 -22.54
C THR A 271 4.86 -28.71 -21.80
N ILE A 272 4.14 -28.44 -20.73
CA ILE A 272 3.20 -29.38 -20.11
C ILE A 272 1.80 -28.96 -20.56
N VAL A 273 1.02 -29.86 -21.13
CA VAL A 273 -0.33 -29.58 -21.65
C VAL A 273 -1.39 -30.42 -20.94
N ALA A 274 -2.53 -29.81 -20.65
CA ALA A 274 -3.69 -30.47 -20.08
C ALA A 274 -4.55 -31.18 -21.14
N PRO A 275 -5.25 -32.25 -20.78
CA PRO A 275 -6.41 -32.73 -21.54
C PRO A 275 -7.41 -31.60 -21.77
N ASP A 276 -7.91 -31.49 -22.99
CA ASP A 276 -8.81 -30.41 -23.40
C ASP A 276 -10.29 -30.73 -23.18
N GLU A 277 -10.66 -32.02 -23.12
CA GLU A 277 -12.05 -32.49 -23.08
C GLU A 277 -12.64 -32.50 -21.65
N PRO A 278 -13.60 -31.60 -21.32
CA PRO A 278 -14.16 -31.52 -19.97
C PRO A 278 -14.86 -32.79 -19.50
N GLU A 279 -15.52 -33.51 -20.42
CA GLU A 279 -16.23 -34.75 -20.12
C GLU A 279 -15.31 -35.91 -19.71
N LEU A 280 -14.04 -35.86 -20.14
CA LEU A 280 -13.03 -36.87 -19.83
C LEU A 280 -12.16 -36.50 -18.62
N TRP A 281 -12.42 -35.35 -17.98
CA TRP A 281 -11.63 -34.90 -16.83
C TRP A 281 -11.81 -35.84 -15.63
N ASP A 282 -10.72 -36.12 -14.92
CA ASP A 282 -10.76 -37.02 -13.76
C ASP A 282 -11.70 -36.45 -12.67
N PRO A 283 -12.82 -37.13 -12.35
CA PRO A 283 -13.77 -36.64 -11.36
C PRO A 283 -13.20 -36.61 -9.93
N LYS A 284 -12.05 -37.23 -9.68
CA LYS A 284 -11.33 -37.12 -8.39
C LYS A 284 -10.64 -35.77 -8.23
N PHE A 285 -10.35 -35.07 -9.33
CA PHE A 285 -9.67 -33.77 -9.34
C PHE A 285 -10.51 -32.71 -10.06
N PRO A 286 -11.79 -32.49 -9.68
CA PRO A 286 -12.73 -31.70 -10.47
C PRO A 286 -12.36 -30.21 -10.56
N ARG A 287 -11.44 -29.74 -9.70
CA ARG A 287 -11.03 -28.33 -9.59
C ARG A 287 -9.53 -28.15 -9.70
N GLN A 288 -8.79 -29.17 -10.14
CA GLN A 288 -7.33 -29.17 -10.05
C GLN A 288 -6.70 -29.93 -11.21
N TRP A 289 -5.65 -29.34 -11.78
CA TRP A 289 -4.80 -29.99 -12.77
C TRP A 289 -3.44 -30.38 -12.19
N LEU A 290 -2.47 -29.45 -12.09
CA LEU A 290 -1.14 -29.72 -11.52
C LEU A 290 -1.05 -29.11 -10.12
N GLU A 291 -1.06 -29.98 -9.11
CA GLU A 291 -0.87 -29.56 -7.71
C GLU A 291 0.47 -30.01 -7.18
N PHE A 292 1.17 -29.10 -6.52
CA PHE A 292 2.36 -29.38 -5.76
C PHE A 292 2.08 -29.07 -4.30
N THR A 293 2.14 -30.08 -3.44
CA THR A 293 1.71 -29.95 -2.05
C THR A 293 2.75 -30.46 -1.06
N LYS A 294 2.82 -29.81 0.11
CA LYS A 294 3.74 -30.17 1.22
C LYS A 294 5.21 -30.08 0.82
N LEU A 295 5.55 -29.08 0.01
CA LEU A 295 6.93 -28.79 -0.35
C LEU A 295 7.56 -27.86 0.68
N ASN A 296 8.87 -28.02 0.90
CA ASN A 296 9.67 -27.09 1.65
C ASN A 296 10.96 -26.80 0.86
N ALA A 297 11.30 -25.52 0.68
CA ALA A 297 12.53 -25.08 0.01
C ALA A 297 12.68 -25.64 -1.43
N ALA A 298 11.61 -25.55 -2.23
CA ALA A 298 11.62 -25.98 -3.63
C ALA A 298 11.66 -24.78 -4.60
N THR A 299 12.33 -24.95 -5.74
CA THR A 299 12.44 -23.92 -6.79
C THR A 299 11.85 -24.43 -8.10
N PHE A 300 10.86 -23.72 -8.64
CA PHE A 300 10.34 -23.89 -9.99
C PHE A 300 11.00 -22.84 -10.88
N GLN A 301 11.61 -23.26 -11.99
CA GLN A 301 12.34 -22.36 -12.87
C GLN A 301 12.38 -22.86 -14.32
N GLY A 302 12.78 -21.97 -15.21
CA GLY A 302 12.91 -22.20 -16.66
C GLY A 302 12.00 -21.27 -17.45
N ASP A 303 12.04 -21.39 -18.77
CA ASP A 303 11.23 -20.59 -19.69
C ASP A 303 10.08 -21.40 -20.32
N GLY A 304 9.75 -22.55 -19.71
CA GLY A 304 8.75 -23.48 -20.19
C GLY A 304 7.30 -23.02 -19.97
N VAL A 305 6.38 -23.79 -20.55
CA VAL A 305 4.95 -23.46 -20.64
C VAL A 305 4.10 -24.50 -19.90
N ILE A 306 3.15 -24.03 -19.11
CA ILE A 306 2.04 -24.82 -18.55
C ILE A 306 0.78 -24.38 -19.28
N ASP A 307 0.25 -25.23 -20.16
CA ASP A 307 -0.87 -24.93 -21.06
C ASP A 307 -2.13 -25.69 -20.65
N GLY A 308 -3.13 -24.96 -20.14
CA GLY A 308 -4.36 -25.54 -19.59
C GLY A 308 -5.39 -25.98 -20.63
N SER A 309 -5.20 -25.73 -21.93
CA SER A 309 -6.17 -26.15 -22.97
C SER A 309 -7.64 -25.73 -22.68
N GLY A 310 -7.85 -24.52 -22.14
CA GLY A 310 -9.12 -24.10 -21.54
C GLY A 310 -10.29 -23.82 -22.49
N GLU A 311 -10.11 -23.82 -23.80
CA GLU A 311 -11.12 -23.35 -24.77
C GLU A 311 -12.50 -24.02 -24.62
N LYS A 312 -12.52 -25.35 -24.54
CA LYS A 312 -13.77 -26.12 -24.36
C LYS A 312 -14.43 -25.82 -23.01
N TRP A 313 -13.64 -25.69 -21.95
CA TRP A 313 -14.14 -25.32 -20.62
C TRP A 313 -14.83 -23.94 -20.62
N TRP A 314 -14.24 -22.98 -21.32
CA TRP A 314 -14.82 -21.64 -21.46
C TRP A 314 -16.12 -21.67 -22.25
N ALA A 315 -16.19 -22.44 -23.34
CA ALA A 315 -17.39 -22.61 -24.15
C ALA A 315 -18.56 -23.24 -23.36
N GLU A 316 -18.26 -24.11 -22.40
CA GLU A 316 -19.26 -24.76 -21.55
C GLU A 316 -19.62 -23.98 -20.28
N SER A 317 -18.88 -22.91 -19.97
CA SER A 317 -19.12 -22.09 -18.78
C SER A 317 -20.50 -21.42 -18.81
N CYS A 318 -21.18 -21.42 -17.66
CA CYS A 318 -22.44 -20.68 -17.49
C CYS A 318 -22.29 -19.15 -17.69
N LYS A 319 -21.06 -18.62 -17.64
CA LYS A 319 -20.78 -17.22 -17.92
C LYS A 319 -20.88 -16.90 -19.41
N LYS A 320 -20.54 -17.84 -20.30
CA LYS A 320 -20.74 -17.74 -21.77
C LYS A 320 -22.10 -18.28 -22.20
N ASN A 321 -22.57 -19.39 -21.62
CA ASN A 321 -23.84 -20.01 -21.96
C ASN A 321 -24.74 -20.17 -20.72
N LYS A 322 -25.67 -19.23 -20.52
CA LYS A 322 -26.59 -19.19 -19.36
C LYS A 322 -27.50 -20.42 -19.23
N SER A 323 -27.65 -21.24 -20.27
CA SER A 323 -28.40 -22.50 -20.19
C SER A 323 -27.64 -23.64 -19.51
N ARG A 324 -26.31 -23.49 -19.33
CA ARG A 324 -25.46 -24.47 -18.65
C ARG A 324 -25.43 -24.21 -17.13
N PRO A 325 -25.35 -25.26 -16.30
CA PRO A 325 -25.14 -25.09 -14.86
C PRO A 325 -23.77 -24.44 -14.59
N CYS A 326 -23.70 -23.55 -13.61
CA CYS A 326 -22.43 -22.99 -13.17
C CYS A 326 -21.61 -24.05 -12.43
N LYS A 327 -20.66 -24.64 -13.15
CA LYS A 327 -19.69 -25.60 -12.61
C LYS A 327 -18.31 -24.95 -12.56
N GLY A 328 -17.55 -25.26 -11.51
CA GLY A 328 -16.14 -24.90 -11.47
C GLY A 328 -15.34 -25.75 -12.45
N ALA A 329 -14.20 -25.22 -12.87
CA ALA A 329 -13.25 -25.91 -13.73
C ALA A 329 -11.87 -26.00 -13.03
N PRO A 330 -10.94 -26.78 -13.58
CA PRO A 330 -9.62 -26.97 -12.98
C PRO A 330 -8.76 -25.70 -12.92
N THR A 331 -8.03 -25.52 -11.82
CA THR A 331 -6.88 -24.59 -11.76
C THR A 331 -5.68 -25.26 -12.39
N ALA A 332 -4.94 -24.52 -13.24
CA ALA A 332 -3.83 -25.10 -14.00
C ALA A 332 -2.63 -25.47 -13.13
N PHE A 333 -2.12 -24.52 -12.33
CA PHE A 333 -0.95 -24.71 -11.48
C PHE A 333 -1.27 -24.29 -10.05
N THR A 334 -1.08 -25.20 -9.08
CA THR A 334 -1.36 -24.95 -7.66
C THR A 334 -0.15 -25.28 -6.80
N ILE A 335 0.30 -24.32 -5.99
CA ILE A 335 1.18 -24.55 -4.85
C ILE A 335 0.32 -24.55 -3.59
N ASP A 336 0.26 -25.69 -2.92
CA ASP A 336 -0.57 -25.88 -1.73
C ASP A 336 0.23 -26.30 -0.50
N SER A 337 -0.16 -25.82 0.68
CA SER A 337 0.36 -26.30 1.97
C SER A 337 1.90 -26.38 2.01
N SER A 338 2.58 -25.39 1.44
CA SER A 338 4.02 -25.43 1.16
C SER A 338 4.74 -24.20 1.71
N SER A 339 6.05 -24.32 1.93
CA SER A 339 6.86 -23.23 2.48
C SER A 339 8.18 -23.02 1.74
N ASN A 340 8.67 -21.77 1.72
CA ASN A 340 9.95 -21.40 1.09
C ASN A 340 10.00 -21.76 -0.41
N ILE A 341 8.97 -21.39 -1.15
CA ILE A 341 8.83 -21.71 -2.57
C ILE A 341 9.32 -20.56 -3.42
N ARG A 342 10.09 -20.86 -4.48
CA ARG A 342 10.47 -19.90 -5.52
C ARG A 342 9.91 -20.34 -6.85
N VAL A 343 9.30 -19.44 -7.60
CA VAL A 343 8.80 -19.66 -8.97
C VAL A 343 9.36 -18.55 -9.85
N LYS A 344 10.12 -18.91 -10.89
CA LYS A 344 10.77 -17.94 -11.78
C LYS A 344 10.58 -18.29 -13.26
N GLY A 345 10.24 -17.30 -14.08
CA GLY A 345 10.32 -17.35 -15.55
C GLY A 345 9.22 -18.14 -16.29
N LEU A 346 8.40 -18.93 -15.58
CA LEU A 346 7.41 -19.79 -16.21
C LEU A 346 6.31 -19.01 -16.94
N THR A 347 5.80 -19.59 -18.02
CA THR A 347 4.57 -19.15 -18.69
C THR A 347 3.41 -20.10 -18.33
N ILE A 348 2.30 -19.55 -17.84
CA ILE A 348 1.08 -20.32 -17.54
C ILE A 348 -0.05 -19.74 -18.40
N GLN A 349 -0.58 -20.53 -19.33
CA GLN A 349 -1.52 -20.04 -20.32
C GLN A 349 -2.77 -20.90 -20.44
N ASN A 350 -3.84 -20.29 -20.95
CA ASN A 350 -5.09 -20.93 -21.32
C ASN A 350 -5.64 -21.85 -20.23
N SER A 351 -5.61 -21.41 -18.96
CA SER A 351 -6.17 -22.21 -17.88
C SER A 351 -7.67 -22.42 -18.08
N GLN A 352 -8.15 -23.60 -17.70
CA GLN A 352 -9.57 -23.96 -17.71
C GLN A 352 -10.39 -23.04 -16.80
N GLN A 353 -9.82 -22.66 -15.65
CA GLN A 353 -10.32 -21.62 -14.76
C GLN A 353 -9.14 -20.75 -14.33
N MET A 354 -8.58 -20.92 -13.13
CA MET A 354 -7.51 -20.07 -12.61
C MET A 354 -6.12 -20.57 -13.04
N HIS A 355 -5.22 -19.66 -13.42
CA HIS A 355 -3.89 -20.05 -13.90
C HIS A 355 -2.98 -20.53 -12.78
N PHE A 356 -2.76 -19.69 -11.76
CA PHE A 356 -1.81 -19.98 -10.71
C PHE A 356 -2.41 -19.72 -9.33
N THR A 357 -2.60 -20.77 -8.52
CA THR A 357 -3.06 -20.66 -7.13
C THR A 357 -1.94 -20.90 -6.13
N ILE A 358 -1.86 -20.03 -5.12
CA ILE A 358 -1.06 -20.19 -3.90
C ILE A 358 -2.03 -20.35 -2.74
N ALA A 359 -2.07 -21.54 -2.15
CA ALA A 359 -3.01 -21.90 -1.10
C ALA A 359 -2.27 -22.39 0.15
N ARG A 360 -2.70 -21.96 1.34
CA ARG A 360 -2.22 -22.48 2.63
C ARG A 360 -0.69 -22.48 2.78
N SER A 361 -0.02 -21.51 2.16
CA SER A 361 1.44 -21.54 1.98
C SER A 361 2.11 -20.34 2.65
N GLU A 362 3.39 -20.48 2.95
CA GLU A 362 4.19 -19.46 3.66
C GLU A 362 5.50 -19.19 2.93
N THR A 363 5.87 -17.92 2.77
CA THR A 363 7.14 -17.54 2.13
C THR A 363 7.23 -18.08 0.71
N VAL A 364 6.49 -17.45 -0.20
CA VAL A 364 6.44 -17.79 -1.63
C VAL A 364 6.92 -16.59 -2.44
N ARG A 365 7.91 -16.79 -3.32
CA ARG A 365 8.47 -15.76 -4.20
C ARG A 365 8.17 -16.11 -5.66
N ILE A 366 7.50 -15.22 -6.37
CA ILE A 366 7.08 -15.38 -7.76
C ILE A 366 7.71 -14.24 -8.55
N THR A 367 8.55 -14.55 -9.53
CA THR A 367 9.32 -13.54 -10.28
C THR A 367 9.28 -13.84 -11.76
N GLU A 368 9.08 -12.83 -12.61
CA GLU A 368 9.14 -12.97 -14.08
C GLU A 368 8.15 -14.01 -14.65
N VAL A 369 7.03 -14.26 -13.95
CA VAL A 369 5.99 -15.17 -14.43
C VAL A 369 5.11 -14.47 -15.45
N ARG A 370 4.75 -15.21 -16.50
CA ARG A 370 3.83 -14.74 -17.55
C ARG A 370 2.54 -15.54 -17.48
N VAL A 371 1.42 -14.83 -17.46
CA VAL A 371 0.10 -15.45 -17.46
C VAL A 371 -0.73 -14.91 -18.61
N SER A 372 -1.35 -15.79 -19.40
CA SER A 372 -2.11 -15.36 -20.58
C SER A 372 -3.33 -16.24 -20.90
N ALA A 373 -4.48 -15.60 -21.10
CA ALA A 373 -5.68 -16.16 -21.72
C ALA A 373 -6.42 -15.04 -22.51
N PRO A 374 -7.36 -15.38 -23.40
CA PRO A 374 -8.19 -14.38 -24.06
C PRO A 374 -8.93 -13.46 -23.07
N GLY A 375 -9.10 -12.17 -23.39
CA GLY A 375 -9.76 -11.22 -22.48
C GLY A 375 -11.25 -11.53 -22.20
N ASP A 376 -11.87 -12.40 -22.99
CA ASP A 376 -13.24 -12.88 -22.83
C ASP A 376 -13.34 -14.29 -22.21
N SER A 377 -12.22 -14.86 -21.73
CA SER A 377 -12.23 -16.17 -21.07
C SER A 377 -12.80 -16.06 -19.64
N PRO A 378 -13.87 -16.79 -19.31
CA PRO A 378 -14.59 -16.61 -18.06
C PRO A 378 -13.82 -17.18 -16.86
N ASN A 379 -13.74 -16.42 -15.77
CA ASN A 379 -13.16 -16.86 -14.49
C ASN A 379 -11.71 -17.32 -14.58
N THR A 380 -10.94 -16.66 -15.46
CA THR A 380 -9.53 -16.95 -15.65
C THR A 380 -8.61 -16.06 -14.82
N ASP A 381 -8.72 -16.14 -13.50
CA ASP A 381 -7.83 -15.41 -12.61
C ASP A 381 -6.36 -15.76 -12.92
N GLY A 382 -5.48 -14.76 -12.86
CA GLY A 382 -4.06 -14.93 -13.12
C GLY A 382 -3.35 -15.60 -11.94
N ILE A 383 -3.04 -14.81 -10.91
CA ILE A 383 -2.43 -15.30 -9.67
C ILE A 383 -3.44 -15.16 -8.53
N HIS A 384 -3.87 -16.30 -7.98
CA HIS A 384 -4.84 -16.38 -6.90
C HIS A 384 -4.16 -16.76 -5.58
N ILE A 385 -4.23 -15.89 -4.58
CA ILE A 385 -3.59 -16.07 -3.27
C ILE A 385 -4.64 -16.24 -2.19
N THR A 386 -4.62 -17.36 -1.50
CA THR A 386 -5.59 -17.72 -0.45
C THR A 386 -4.91 -18.38 0.75
N GLN A 387 -5.35 -18.04 1.96
CA GLN A 387 -4.87 -18.64 3.21
C GLN A 387 -3.34 -18.65 3.35
N SER A 388 -2.64 -17.66 2.78
CA SER A 388 -1.19 -17.69 2.63
C SER A 388 -0.50 -16.47 3.23
N THR A 389 0.73 -16.64 3.71
CA THR A 389 1.51 -15.57 4.35
C THR A 389 2.84 -15.34 3.64
N ASN A 390 3.31 -14.09 3.64
CA ASN A 390 4.63 -13.70 3.09
C ASN A 390 4.79 -14.10 1.62
N VAL A 391 3.84 -13.69 0.76
CA VAL A 391 3.90 -13.94 -0.68
C VAL A 391 4.40 -12.69 -1.39
N VAL A 392 5.41 -12.84 -2.24
CA VAL A 392 5.97 -11.75 -3.04
C VAL A 392 5.80 -12.08 -4.52
N VAL A 393 5.22 -11.16 -5.29
CA VAL A 393 5.05 -11.25 -6.74
C VAL A 393 5.79 -10.10 -7.42
N GLN A 394 6.74 -10.39 -8.28
CA GLN A 394 7.61 -9.41 -8.90
C GLN A 394 7.68 -9.56 -10.41
N ASN A 395 7.78 -8.43 -11.13
CA ASN A 395 8.14 -8.36 -12.55
C ASN A 395 7.31 -9.28 -13.45
N SER A 396 6.01 -9.42 -13.15
CA SER A 396 5.14 -10.40 -13.78
C SER A 396 4.16 -9.72 -14.75
N LYS A 397 3.85 -10.40 -15.86
CA LYS A 397 2.91 -9.93 -16.88
C LYS A 397 1.69 -10.84 -16.95
N ILE A 398 0.50 -10.27 -16.81
CA ILE A 398 -0.75 -11.00 -16.65
C ILE A 398 -1.81 -10.40 -17.58
N SER A 399 -2.37 -11.22 -18.45
CA SER A 399 -3.44 -10.83 -19.38
C SER A 399 -4.48 -11.94 -19.41
N THR A 400 -5.67 -11.71 -18.87
CA THR A 400 -6.71 -12.76 -18.76
C THR A 400 -8.11 -12.16 -18.90
N GLY A 401 -9.15 -12.99 -18.79
CA GLY A 401 -10.55 -12.52 -18.71
C GLY A 401 -11.10 -12.35 -17.30
N ASP A 402 -10.27 -12.40 -16.25
CA ASP A 402 -10.70 -12.11 -14.86
C ASP A 402 -9.57 -11.40 -14.08
N ASP A 403 -9.54 -11.48 -12.75
CA ASP A 403 -8.55 -10.78 -11.91
C ASP A 403 -7.11 -11.14 -12.32
N CYS A 404 -6.25 -10.14 -12.52
CA CYS A 404 -4.82 -10.40 -12.77
C CYS A 404 -4.18 -11.01 -11.52
N ILE A 405 -4.43 -10.40 -10.36
CA ILE A 405 -4.06 -10.94 -9.05
C ILE A 405 -5.26 -10.79 -8.12
N SER A 406 -5.65 -11.89 -7.48
CA SER A 406 -6.73 -11.91 -6.50
C SER A 406 -6.20 -12.38 -5.14
N ILE A 407 -6.43 -11.58 -4.09
CA ILE A 407 -6.01 -11.86 -2.71
C ILE A 407 -7.26 -12.11 -1.88
N VAL A 408 -7.43 -13.33 -1.37
CA VAL A 408 -8.65 -13.72 -0.64
C VAL A 408 -8.34 -14.13 0.80
N ASN A 409 -9.36 -14.66 1.48
CA ASN A 409 -9.40 -14.85 2.93
C ASN A 409 -8.14 -15.51 3.54
N ALA A 410 -7.83 -15.09 4.77
CA ALA A 410 -6.73 -15.55 5.61
C ALA A 410 -5.35 -15.35 4.96
N SER A 411 -5.20 -14.29 4.16
CA SER A 411 -3.92 -13.93 3.52
C SER A 411 -3.29 -12.72 4.18
N SER A 412 -1.98 -12.75 4.42
CA SER A 412 -1.27 -11.57 4.98
C SER A 412 0.19 -11.45 4.57
N GLY A 413 0.72 -10.23 4.56
CA GLY A 413 2.10 -9.98 4.13
C GLY A 413 2.29 -10.26 2.64
N ILE A 414 1.42 -9.68 1.82
CA ILE A 414 1.45 -9.85 0.36
C ILE A 414 2.12 -8.63 -0.25
N LYS A 415 3.20 -8.83 -0.99
CA LYS A 415 3.98 -7.76 -1.62
C LYS A 415 3.98 -7.97 -3.14
N MET A 416 3.73 -6.92 -3.91
CA MET A 416 3.68 -6.96 -5.36
C MET A 416 4.51 -5.80 -5.91
N LYS A 417 5.42 -6.08 -6.87
CA LYS A 417 6.22 -5.03 -7.53
C LYS A 417 6.43 -5.25 -9.02
N GLY A 418 6.31 -4.20 -9.83
CA GLY A 418 6.54 -4.29 -11.26
C GLY A 418 5.52 -5.18 -11.97
N ILE A 419 4.23 -4.95 -11.73
CA ILE A 419 3.15 -5.76 -12.30
C ILE A 419 2.62 -5.11 -13.58
N SER A 420 2.57 -5.86 -14.69
CA SER A 420 1.84 -5.47 -15.90
C SER A 420 0.57 -6.31 -16.00
N CYS A 421 -0.58 -5.64 -16.00
CA CYS A 421 -1.89 -6.29 -15.97
C CYS A 421 -2.78 -5.73 -17.07
N GLY A 422 -3.35 -6.59 -17.92
CA GLY A 422 -4.25 -6.12 -18.97
C GLY A 422 -4.23 -6.96 -20.25
N PRO A 423 -5.40 -7.28 -20.84
CA PRO A 423 -6.75 -7.08 -20.29
C PRO A 423 -7.03 -7.95 -19.04
N GLY A 424 -8.16 -7.72 -18.35
CA GLY A 424 -8.60 -8.47 -17.16
C GLY A 424 -9.43 -7.62 -16.17
N HIS A 425 -9.63 -8.11 -14.94
CA HIS A 425 -10.38 -7.42 -13.89
C HIS A 425 -9.52 -6.61 -12.90
N GLY A 426 -8.22 -6.47 -13.16
CA GLY A 426 -7.30 -5.69 -12.32
C GLY A 426 -6.72 -6.47 -11.14
N ILE A 427 -6.31 -5.74 -10.11
CA ILE A 427 -5.77 -6.31 -8.85
C ILE A 427 -6.85 -6.22 -7.79
N SER A 428 -7.32 -7.37 -7.30
CA SER A 428 -8.47 -7.47 -6.41
C SER A 428 -8.14 -8.07 -5.06
N ILE A 429 -8.61 -7.43 -3.99
CA ILE A 429 -8.77 -8.05 -2.67
C ILE A 429 -10.22 -8.53 -2.55
N GLY A 430 -10.40 -9.83 -2.38
CA GLY A 430 -11.69 -10.50 -2.27
C GLY A 430 -12.11 -11.31 -3.51
N SER A 431 -13.34 -11.81 -3.57
CA SER A 431 -14.44 -11.47 -2.65
C SER A 431 -14.29 -12.06 -1.26
N LEU A 432 -14.61 -11.28 -0.23
CA LEU A 432 -14.56 -11.71 1.18
C LEU A 432 -15.94 -11.73 1.81
N GLY A 433 -16.16 -12.60 2.79
CA GLY A 433 -17.37 -12.58 3.61
C GLY A 433 -18.59 -13.27 3.00
N LYS A 434 -18.41 -14.04 1.92
CA LYS A 434 -19.49 -14.81 1.29
C LYS A 434 -20.14 -15.75 2.30
N ASP A 435 -21.46 -15.94 2.22
CA ASP A 435 -22.22 -16.86 3.08
C ASP A 435 -22.01 -16.58 4.57
N ASN A 436 -21.94 -15.28 4.93
CA ASN A 436 -21.70 -14.76 6.27
C ASN A 436 -20.37 -15.24 6.89
N SER A 437 -19.39 -15.61 6.05
CA SER A 437 -18.08 -16.04 6.52
C SER A 437 -17.25 -14.89 7.08
N THR A 438 -16.20 -15.21 7.83
CA THR A 438 -15.18 -14.24 8.22
C THR A 438 -14.14 -14.09 7.11
N GLY A 439 -13.88 -12.85 6.67
CA GLY A 439 -12.84 -12.46 5.74
C GLY A 439 -11.73 -11.69 6.43
N ILE A 440 -10.48 -12.16 6.35
CA ILE A 440 -9.31 -11.51 6.93
C ILE A 440 -8.23 -11.36 5.87
N VAL A 441 -7.86 -10.11 5.54
CA VAL A 441 -6.71 -9.77 4.70
C VAL A 441 -5.97 -8.59 5.32
N THR A 442 -4.63 -8.67 5.41
CA THR A 442 -3.86 -7.53 5.96
C THR A 442 -2.41 -7.49 5.47
N LYS A 443 -1.77 -6.32 5.53
CA LYS A 443 -0.38 -6.09 5.10
C LYS A 443 -0.20 -6.44 3.62
N VAL A 444 -0.95 -5.73 2.78
CA VAL A 444 -0.88 -5.87 1.32
C VAL A 444 -0.23 -4.62 0.74
N VAL A 445 0.84 -4.79 -0.02
CA VAL A 445 1.54 -3.70 -0.70
C VAL A 445 1.62 -4.01 -2.19
N LEU A 446 1.17 -3.08 -3.02
CA LEU A 446 1.46 -3.03 -4.44
C LEU A 446 2.29 -1.77 -4.69
N ASP A 447 3.52 -1.93 -5.15
CA ASP A 447 4.39 -0.83 -5.58
C ASP A 447 4.70 -1.02 -7.07
N THR A 448 4.45 -0.01 -7.90
CA THR A 448 4.81 -0.04 -9.33
C THR A 448 3.97 -1.05 -10.10
N ALA A 449 2.88 -0.57 -10.69
CA ALA A 449 2.05 -1.37 -11.57
C ALA A 449 1.58 -0.58 -12.79
N PHE A 450 1.44 -1.26 -13.93
CA PHE A 450 0.84 -0.74 -15.14
C PHE A 450 -0.38 -1.58 -15.51
N LEU A 451 -1.56 -0.95 -15.45
CA LEU A 451 -2.82 -1.58 -15.77
C LEU A 451 -3.37 -0.97 -17.06
N ARG A 452 -3.76 -1.81 -18.02
CA ARG A 452 -4.30 -1.36 -19.30
C ARG A 452 -5.51 -2.18 -19.74
N GLU A 453 -6.55 -1.51 -20.23
CA GLU A 453 -7.74 -2.15 -20.79
C GLU A 453 -8.36 -3.18 -19.82
N THR A 454 -8.34 -2.89 -18.52
CA THR A 454 -8.93 -3.71 -17.47
C THR A 454 -10.28 -3.14 -17.03
N THR A 455 -11.19 -4.00 -16.56
CA THR A 455 -12.49 -3.54 -16.03
C THR A 455 -12.35 -2.84 -14.67
N ASN A 456 -11.28 -3.13 -13.92
CA ASN A 456 -10.95 -2.42 -12.69
C ASN A 456 -9.44 -2.19 -12.59
N GLY A 457 -9.04 -1.18 -11.82
CA GLY A 457 -7.65 -0.96 -11.46
C GLY A 457 -7.29 -1.74 -10.20
N VAL A 458 -7.34 -1.06 -9.05
CA VAL A 458 -7.18 -1.66 -7.73
C VAL A 458 -8.54 -1.73 -7.02
N ARG A 459 -8.93 -2.93 -6.58
CA ARG A 459 -10.29 -3.24 -6.12
C ARG A 459 -10.30 -3.95 -4.77
N ILE A 460 -11.22 -3.58 -3.89
CA ILE A 460 -11.59 -4.33 -2.69
C ILE A 460 -13.09 -4.67 -2.79
N LYS A 461 -13.44 -5.96 -2.77
CA LYS A 461 -14.83 -6.43 -2.93
C LYS A 461 -15.23 -7.37 -1.78
N THR A 462 -16.34 -7.09 -1.11
CA THR A 462 -16.84 -7.92 -0.01
C THR A 462 -18.34 -8.14 -0.11
N TRP A 463 -18.81 -9.31 0.31
CA TRP A 463 -20.23 -9.64 0.39
C TRP A 463 -20.84 -9.01 1.65
N GLN A 464 -22.09 -8.56 1.53
CA GLN A 464 -22.90 -8.25 2.70
C GLN A 464 -23.12 -9.52 3.54
N GLY A 465 -23.27 -9.35 4.86
CA GLY A 465 -23.42 -10.44 5.82
C GLY A 465 -22.08 -10.91 6.42
N GLY A 466 -20.96 -10.65 5.74
CA GLY A 466 -19.63 -11.06 6.18
C GLY A 466 -19.14 -10.41 7.48
N SER A 467 -18.04 -10.93 8.02
CA SER A 467 -17.35 -10.42 9.21
C SER A 467 -15.83 -10.40 9.03
N GLY A 468 -15.07 -9.83 9.97
CA GLY A 468 -13.60 -9.75 9.88
C GLY A 468 -13.11 -8.40 9.39
N TYR A 469 -11.95 -8.36 8.71
CA TYR A 469 -11.34 -7.11 8.28
C TYR A 469 -10.45 -7.21 7.03
N VAL A 470 -10.37 -6.10 6.29
CA VAL A 470 -9.30 -5.74 5.36
C VAL A 470 -8.61 -4.50 5.92
N ARG A 471 -7.31 -4.59 6.25
CA ARG A 471 -6.56 -3.44 6.76
C ARG A 471 -5.08 -3.44 6.46
N SER A 472 -4.44 -2.29 6.58
CA SER A 472 -3.01 -2.13 6.32
C SER A 472 -2.70 -2.48 4.85
N VAL A 473 -3.33 -1.76 3.92
CA VAL A 473 -3.19 -1.96 2.48
C VAL A 473 -2.63 -0.68 1.84
N ARG A 474 -1.58 -0.80 1.03
CA ARG A 474 -1.00 0.29 0.25
C ARG A 474 -0.95 -0.08 -1.23
N PHE A 475 -1.62 0.71 -2.07
CA PHE A 475 -1.47 0.69 -3.52
C PHE A 475 -0.70 1.93 -3.93
N GLU A 476 0.48 1.75 -4.52
CA GLU A 476 1.34 2.87 -4.89
C GLU A 476 2.02 2.75 -6.25
N ASN A 477 2.34 3.90 -6.83
CA ASN A 477 3.04 4.03 -8.10
C ASN A 477 2.31 3.25 -9.22
N VAL A 478 1.00 3.47 -9.34
CA VAL A 478 0.14 2.76 -10.29
C VAL A 478 -0.18 3.65 -11.48
N ARG A 479 0.14 3.20 -12.69
CA ARG A 479 -0.25 3.84 -13.94
C ARG A 479 -1.38 3.06 -14.61
N MET A 480 -2.42 3.76 -15.05
CA MET A 480 -3.60 3.18 -15.67
C MET A 480 -3.84 3.74 -17.09
N GLU A 481 -4.23 2.88 -18.02
CA GLU A 481 -4.58 3.25 -19.40
C GLU A 481 -5.90 2.56 -19.79
N ASP A 482 -6.93 3.36 -20.03
CA ASP A 482 -8.25 2.91 -20.45
C ASP A 482 -8.87 1.86 -19.50
N VAL A 483 -8.71 2.10 -18.19
CA VAL A 483 -9.24 1.25 -17.13
C VAL A 483 -10.67 1.68 -16.79
N GLU A 484 -11.63 0.75 -16.80
CA GLU A 484 -13.03 1.12 -16.59
C GLU A 484 -13.28 1.65 -15.17
N ASN A 485 -12.89 0.92 -14.12
CA ASN A 485 -13.06 1.36 -12.71
C ASN A 485 -11.69 1.42 -11.98
N PRO A 486 -10.94 2.54 -12.07
CA PRO A 486 -9.58 2.65 -11.55
C PRO A 486 -9.42 2.29 -10.06
N ILE A 487 -10.18 2.91 -9.17
CA ILE A 487 -10.11 2.66 -7.72
C ILE A 487 -11.51 2.34 -7.23
N ILE A 488 -11.69 1.15 -6.63
CA ILE A 488 -13.00 0.72 -6.17
C ILE A 488 -12.95 -0.05 -4.84
N ILE A 489 -13.79 0.38 -3.90
CA ILE A 489 -14.20 -0.39 -2.73
C ILE A 489 -15.70 -0.67 -2.88
N ASP A 490 -16.09 -1.94 -2.84
CA ASP A 490 -17.47 -2.39 -2.97
C ASP A 490 -17.81 -3.41 -1.88
N GLN A 491 -18.46 -2.96 -0.80
CA GLN A 491 -19.00 -3.84 0.24
C GLN A 491 -20.39 -4.42 -0.09
N PHE A 492 -20.92 -4.13 -1.28
CA PHE A 492 -22.22 -4.61 -1.78
C PHE A 492 -22.05 -5.63 -2.91
N TYR A 493 -20.89 -6.28 -2.98
CA TYR A 493 -20.58 -7.22 -4.05
C TYR A 493 -21.58 -8.38 -4.06
N CYS A 494 -22.15 -8.64 -5.24
CA CYS A 494 -23.16 -9.66 -5.44
C CYS A 494 -22.99 -10.33 -6.81
N ASP A 495 -22.31 -11.47 -6.88
CA ASP A 495 -22.27 -12.33 -8.08
C ASP A 495 -23.37 -13.39 -8.03
N SER A 496 -24.62 -12.92 -8.06
CA SER A 496 -25.83 -13.76 -8.05
C SER A 496 -26.81 -13.28 -9.12
N PRO A 497 -27.54 -14.18 -9.80
CA PRO A 497 -28.61 -13.79 -10.72
C PRO A 497 -29.80 -13.16 -9.99
N THR A 498 -29.95 -13.41 -8.68
CA THR A 498 -30.92 -12.74 -7.82
C THR A 498 -30.22 -11.66 -7.01
N THR A 499 -30.90 -10.54 -6.78
CA THR A 499 -30.42 -9.49 -5.89
C THR A 499 -30.10 -10.07 -4.51
N CYS A 500 -28.89 -9.81 -4.03
CA CYS A 500 -28.49 -10.21 -2.69
C CYS A 500 -29.31 -9.43 -1.66
N GLU A 501 -29.73 -10.11 -0.59
CA GLU A 501 -30.45 -9.46 0.50
C GLU A 501 -29.56 -8.46 1.21
N THR A 502 -30.10 -7.29 1.53
CA THR A 502 -29.41 -6.30 2.35
C THR A 502 -29.18 -6.88 3.74
N GLN A 503 -27.92 -6.89 4.18
CA GLN A 503 -27.53 -7.35 5.51
C GLN A 503 -26.74 -6.26 6.24
N THR A 504 -26.81 -6.27 7.56
CA THR A 504 -26.21 -5.24 8.43
C THR A 504 -24.81 -5.60 8.92
N SER A 505 -24.31 -6.81 8.67
CA SER A 505 -22.90 -7.15 8.90
C SER A 505 -22.11 -7.00 7.60
N ALA A 506 -20.85 -6.57 7.73
CA ALA A 506 -19.90 -6.53 6.62
C ALA A 506 -18.47 -6.71 7.15
N VAL A 507 -17.56 -7.06 6.25
CA VAL A 507 -16.12 -7.11 6.53
C VAL A 507 -15.62 -5.68 6.73
N LYS A 508 -15.01 -5.35 7.88
CA LYS A 508 -14.52 -3.99 8.15
C LYS A 508 -13.36 -3.63 7.22
N ILE A 509 -13.42 -2.49 6.55
CA ILE A 509 -12.33 -2.01 5.68
C ILE A 509 -11.75 -0.75 6.30
N SER A 510 -10.44 -0.75 6.59
CA SER A 510 -9.78 0.43 7.15
C SER A 510 -8.29 0.50 6.84
N GLN A 511 -7.67 1.67 6.97
CA GLN A 511 -6.22 1.85 6.76
C GLN A 511 -5.80 1.44 5.33
N ILE A 512 -6.42 2.09 4.34
CA ILE A 512 -6.19 1.83 2.92
C ILE A 512 -5.58 3.07 2.29
N MET A 513 -4.35 2.96 1.78
CA MET A 513 -3.65 4.05 1.12
C MET A 513 -3.58 3.83 -0.39
N TYR A 514 -3.92 4.87 -1.14
CA TYR A 514 -3.72 5.00 -2.57
C TYR A 514 -2.75 6.15 -2.82
N ARG A 515 -1.55 5.85 -3.33
CA ARG A 515 -0.46 6.83 -3.46
C ARG A 515 0.12 6.86 -4.88
N ASN A 516 0.35 8.04 -5.45
CA ASN A 516 0.97 8.20 -6.78
C ASN A 516 0.25 7.34 -7.84
N ILE A 517 -1.07 7.46 -7.94
CA ILE A 517 -1.88 6.73 -8.93
C ILE A 517 -2.28 7.71 -10.03
N SER A 518 -1.99 7.38 -11.29
CA SER A 518 -2.35 8.25 -12.42
C SER A 518 -2.80 7.47 -13.64
N GLY A 519 -3.63 8.08 -14.49
CA GLY A 519 -4.06 7.42 -15.71
C GLY A 519 -5.40 7.85 -16.27
N THR A 520 -5.91 7.07 -17.22
CA THR A 520 -7.21 7.29 -17.85
C THR A 520 -8.26 6.27 -17.43
N THR A 521 -9.51 6.73 -17.35
CA THR A 521 -10.69 5.90 -17.14
C THR A 521 -11.67 5.94 -18.30
N THR A 522 -12.41 4.85 -18.49
CA THR A 522 -13.53 4.79 -19.44
C THR A 522 -14.91 4.94 -18.78
N SER A 523 -15.01 4.84 -17.46
CA SER A 523 -16.27 5.05 -16.73
C SER A 523 -16.41 6.47 -16.20
N LYS A 524 -17.61 6.83 -15.73
CA LYS A 524 -17.88 8.13 -15.10
C LYS A 524 -17.14 8.31 -13.77
N ASN A 525 -17.07 7.24 -12.98
CA ASN A 525 -16.51 7.29 -11.63
C ASN A 525 -15.11 6.69 -11.65
N ALA A 526 -14.07 7.53 -11.62
CA ALA A 526 -12.70 7.03 -11.51
C ALA A 526 -12.42 6.40 -10.14
N MET A 527 -13.06 6.95 -9.10
CA MET A 527 -12.95 6.47 -7.73
C MET A 527 -14.35 6.18 -7.18
N LYS A 528 -14.56 4.97 -6.64
CA LYS A 528 -15.83 4.54 -6.07
C LYS A 528 -15.61 3.86 -4.72
N PHE A 529 -16.10 4.48 -3.65
CA PHE A 529 -16.06 3.95 -2.28
C PHE A 529 -17.49 3.68 -1.81
N ALA A 530 -17.96 2.44 -1.98
CA ALA A 530 -19.30 2.03 -1.59
C ALA A 530 -19.22 1.09 -0.37
N CYS A 531 -19.49 1.64 0.81
CA CYS A 531 -19.37 0.95 2.08
C CYS A 531 -20.71 0.84 2.82
N SER A 532 -20.82 -0.08 3.77
CA SER A 532 -22.03 -0.36 4.53
C SER A 532 -22.26 0.72 5.59
N ASP A 533 -23.49 1.23 5.73
CA ASP A 533 -23.86 2.18 6.78
C ASP A 533 -23.56 1.67 8.20
N SER A 534 -23.70 0.35 8.41
CA SER A 534 -23.47 -0.31 9.70
C SER A 534 -22.01 -0.61 9.99
N VAL A 535 -21.16 -0.69 8.95
CA VAL A 535 -19.73 -0.98 9.06
C VAL A 535 -18.99 -0.11 8.03
N PRO A 536 -18.99 1.23 8.25
CA PRO A 536 -18.42 2.17 7.30
C PRO A 536 -16.93 1.93 7.10
N CYS A 537 -16.43 2.29 5.92
CA CYS A 537 -14.99 2.30 5.68
C CYS A 537 -14.36 3.50 6.37
N SER A 538 -13.19 3.32 6.98
CA SER A 538 -12.50 4.40 7.68
C SER A 538 -11.01 4.47 7.32
N ASN A 539 -10.42 5.65 7.45
CA ASN A 539 -9.00 5.86 7.21
C ASN A 539 -8.57 5.44 5.79
N ILE A 540 -9.34 5.89 4.80
CA ILE A 540 -8.93 5.87 3.40
C ILE A 540 -8.03 7.07 3.15
N ILE A 541 -6.84 6.84 2.60
CA ILE A 541 -5.85 7.89 2.35
C ILE A 541 -5.60 7.99 0.85
N LEU A 542 -5.77 9.19 0.31
CA LEU A 542 -5.43 9.51 -1.09
C LEU A 542 -4.22 10.45 -1.12
N SER A 543 -3.19 10.08 -1.85
CA SER A 543 -2.00 10.91 -2.02
C SER A 543 -1.55 10.93 -3.47
N ASN A 544 -1.52 12.11 -4.11
CA ASN A 544 -1.11 12.25 -5.51
C ASN A 544 -1.86 11.28 -6.46
N VAL A 545 -3.18 11.31 -6.41
CA VAL A 545 -4.07 10.56 -7.32
C VAL A 545 -4.54 11.50 -8.43
N ASN A 546 -4.25 11.17 -9.69
CA ASN A 546 -4.67 11.96 -10.86
C ASN A 546 -5.24 11.07 -11.96
N LEU A 547 -6.56 10.92 -11.98
CA LEU A 547 -7.30 10.06 -12.90
C LEU A 547 -8.22 10.91 -13.75
N GLU A 548 -8.13 10.76 -15.07
CA GLU A 548 -8.87 11.57 -16.03
C GLU A 548 -9.74 10.70 -16.93
N LYS A 549 -10.82 11.28 -17.44
CA LYS A 549 -11.59 10.70 -18.54
C LYS A 549 -11.38 11.55 -19.78
N THR A 550 -11.38 10.96 -20.97
CA THR A 550 -11.07 11.66 -22.24
C THR A 550 -11.97 12.88 -22.51
N ASP A 551 -13.21 12.87 -22.03
CA ASP A 551 -14.17 13.97 -22.17
C ASP A 551 -14.11 15.00 -21.02
N GLY A 552 -13.18 14.83 -20.06
CA GLY A 552 -13.03 15.67 -18.88
C GLY A 552 -14.08 15.45 -17.77
N THR A 553 -15.06 14.57 -17.99
CA THR A 553 -16.14 14.29 -17.01
C THR A 553 -15.78 13.11 -16.13
N VAL A 554 -15.03 13.38 -15.06
CA VAL A 554 -14.58 12.35 -14.12
C VAL A 554 -15.01 12.70 -12.69
N GLU A 555 -15.58 11.73 -11.98
CA GLU A 555 -16.15 11.93 -10.64
C GLU A 555 -15.63 10.92 -9.62
N THR A 556 -15.80 11.27 -8.34
CA THR A 556 -15.63 10.38 -7.20
C THR A 556 -16.98 10.10 -6.57
N TYR A 557 -17.26 8.83 -6.26
CA TYR A 557 -18.42 8.40 -5.50
C TYR A 557 -18.00 7.92 -4.11
N CYS A 558 -18.64 8.43 -3.06
CA CYS A 558 -18.49 7.93 -1.69
C CYS A 558 -19.86 7.58 -1.08
N HIS A 559 -19.92 6.49 -0.32
CA HIS A 559 -21.04 6.13 0.53
C HIS A 559 -20.53 5.43 1.78
N ALA A 560 -20.86 5.97 2.96
CA ALA A 560 -20.41 5.48 4.27
C ALA A 560 -18.90 5.23 4.34
N ALA A 561 -18.10 6.13 3.78
CA ALA A 561 -16.64 6.03 3.70
C ALA A 561 -16.00 7.31 4.22
N GLN A 562 -15.01 7.17 5.10
CA GLN A 562 -14.28 8.29 5.69
C GLN A 562 -12.79 8.18 5.38
N GLY A 563 -12.17 9.32 5.08
CA GLY A 563 -10.77 9.42 4.73
C GLY A 563 -10.33 10.85 4.53
N PHE A 564 -9.10 11.02 4.05
CA PHE A 564 -8.56 12.32 3.67
C PHE A 564 -7.63 12.19 2.47
N GLY A 565 -7.41 13.32 1.79
CA GLY A 565 -6.50 13.44 0.66
C GLY A 565 -5.45 14.51 0.91
N TYR A 566 -4.23 14.30 0.40
CA TYR A 566 -3.18 15.32 0.39
C TYR A 566 -2.37 15.28 -0.92
N GLY A 567 -1.80 16.41 -1.31
CA GLY A 567 -1.22 16.57 -2.64
C GLY A 567 -2.29 16.69 -3.73
N ILE A 568 -2.00 16.21 -4.94
CA ILE A 568 -2.95 16.25 -6.05
C ILE A 568 -3.99 15.13 -5.86
N VAL A 569 -5.27 15.46 -5.80
CA VAL A 569 -6.37 14.48 -5.81
C VAL A 569 -7.39 14.90 -6.87
N HIS A 570 -7.34 14.24 -8.03
CA HIS A 570 -8.23 14.46 -9.16
C HIS A 570 -8.78 13.11 -9.67
N PRO A 571 -10.11 12.96 -9.83
CA PRO A 571 -11.18 13.89 -9.42
C PRO A 571 -11.16 14.20 -7.93
N SER A 572 -11.80 15.31 -7.52
CA SER A 572 -11.93 15.66 -6.10
C SER A 572 -12.63 14.53 -5.34
N ALA A 573 -12.20 14.29 -4.10
CA ALA A 573 -12.73 13.27 -3.19
C ALA A 573 -13.24 13.88 -1.87
N ASP A 574 -13.77 15.11 -1.91
CA ASP A 574 -14.29 15.84 -0.74
C ASP A 574 -15.36 15.05 0.04
N CYS A 575 -16.04 14.10 -0.62
CA CYS A 575 -17.01 13.21 0.03
C CYS A 575 -16.40 12.24 1.07
N LEU A 576 -15.07 12.10 1.13
CA LEU A 576 -14.39 11.31 2.17
C LEU A 576 -14.22 12.09 3.49
N THR A 577 -14.19 13.42 3.44
CA THR A 577 -13.97 14.27 4.62
C THR A 577 -15.26 14.79 5.25
N SER A 578 -16.37 14.78 4.50
CA SER A 578 -17.70 15.17 4.99
C SER A 578 -18.28 14.09 5.92
N SER A 579 -18.49 14.41 7.19
CA SER A 579 -19.21 13.56 8.16
C SER A 579 -20.72 13.48 7.92
N ASP A 580 -21.21 13.93 6.78
CA ASP A 580 -22.64 14.10 6.51
C ASP A 580 -23.28 12.83 5.94
N ASN A 581 -23.45 11.84 6.81
CA ASN A 581 -24.51 10.86 6.63
C ASN A 581 -25.85 11.48 7.03
N ASN A 582 -26.47 12.25 6.12
CA ASN A 582 -27.93 12.37 5.97
C ASN A 582 -28.29 13.10 4.66
N PHE A 583 -28.77 12.37 3.67
CA PHE A 583 -29.37 12.91 2.45
C PHE A 583 -30.79 13.44 2.73
N ALA A 584 -31.10 14.67 2.30
CA ALA A 584 -32.38 15.00 1.66
C ALA A 584 -32.26 16.35 0.93
N ALA A 585 -32.73 16.38 -0.32
CA ALA A 585 -32.81 17.54 -1.19
C ALA A 585 -33.37 18.80 -0.53
N LEU A 586 -32.87 19.99 -0.91
CA LEU A 586 -33.67 21.18 -1.19
C LEU A 586 -32.81 22.33 -1.78
N ASP A 587 -33.16 22.64 -3.02
CA ASP A 587 -33.27 23.95 -3.69
C ASP A 587 -32.13 25.00 -3.68
N GLN A 588 -31.82 25.42 -4.91
CA GLN A 588 -31.02 26.59 -5.23
C GLN A 588 -31.86 27.84 -4.97
N THR A 589 -31.49 28.71 -4.03
CA THR A 589 -31.60 30.18 -4.14
C THR A 589 -31.15 30.87 -2.85
N GLN A 590 -30.56 32.07 -3.01
CA GLN A 590 -30.09 33.01 -1.97
C GLN A 590 -28.69 32.64 -1.44
N VAL A 591 -27.63 33.45 -1.63
CA VAL A 591 -27.53 34.84 -1.18
C VAL A 591 -26.64 35.66 -2.12
N LEU A 592 -27.15 36.85 -2.48
CA LEU A 592 -26.43 37.98 -3.07
C LEU A 592 -26.00 38.94 -1.94
N GLU A 593 -24.85 39.57 -2.17
CA GLU A 593 -24.40 40.90 -1.69
C GLU A 593 -24.10 41.14 -0.20
N LEU A 594 -22.87 41.59 0.07
CA LEU A 594 -22.62 42.97 0.53
C LEU A 594 -21.12 43.37 0.44
N GLU A 595 -20.91 44.59 -0.06
CA GLU A 595 -19.65 45.20 -0.48
C GLU A 595 -18.88 45.96 0.63
N THR A 596 -17.55 46.02 0.45
CA THR A 596 -16.58 47.14 0.63
C THR A 596 -16.68 48.17 1.75
N VAL A 597 -15.55 48.42 2.46
CA VAL A 597 -15.07 49.77 2.86
C VAL A 597 -13.51 49.82 2.90
N GLN A 598 -12.94 50.96 2.46
CA GLN A 598 -11.52 51.28 2.23
C GLN A 598 -10.65 51.66 3.45
N LEU A 599 -9.34 51.49 3.26
CA LEU A 599 -8.14 51.89 4.06
C LEU A 599 -8.00 53.40 4.36
N PRO A 600 -7.17 53.74 5.37
CA PRO A 600 -6.01 54.61 5.09
C PRO A 600 -4.68 54.28 5.83
N THR A 601 -3.61 54.27 5.02
CA THR A 601 -2.22 54.78 5.18
C THR A 601 -1.29 54.43 6.36
N GLU A 602 -0.23 53.71 5.97
CA GLU A 602 1.21 53.72 6.36
C GLU A 602 1.65 54.42 7.66
N GLN A 603 2.31 53.66 8.56
CA GLN A 603 3.76 53.77 8.79
C GLN A 603 4.32 52.70 9.76
N HIS A 604 5.51 52.21 9.39
CA HIS A 604 6.49 51.41 10.14
C HIS A 604 6.24 49.89 10.34
N ILE A 605 6.86 49.15 9.43
CA ILE A 605 7.10 47.70 9.42
C ILE A 605 8.11 47.33 10.53
N VAL A 606 7.76 46.35 11.37
CA VAL A 606 8.71 45.41 12.01
C VAL A 606 8.06 44.02 12.00
N HIS A 607 8.69 43.08 11.31
CA HIS A 607 8.33 41.66 11.27
C HIS A 607 8.55 40.98 12.63
N THR A 608 7.63 40.13 13.06
CA THR A 608 7.90 39.03 14.00
C THR A 608 7.20 37.76 13.55
N GLU A 609 8.00 36.71 13.45
CA GLU A 609 7.66 35.34 13.06
C GLU A 609 6.85 34.67 14.18
N LEU A 610 5.74 34.01 13.81
CA LEU A 610 5.49 32.63 14.22
C LEU A 610 5.51 31.79 12.96
#